data_AF-A0A7C7NQB3-F1
#
_entry.id   AF-A0A7C7NQB3-F1
#
_cell.length_a   1.000
_cell.length_b   1.000
_cell.length_c   1.000
_cell.angle_alpha   90.00
_cell.angle_beta   90.00
_cell.angle_gamma   90.00
#
_symmetry.space_group_name_H-M   'P 1'
#
loop_
_entity.id
_entity.type
_entity.pdbx_description
1 polymer ?
#
loop_
_entity_poly.entity_id
_entity_poly.type
_entity_poly.pdbx_seq_one_letter_code
_entity_poly.pdbx_strand_id
1 'polypeptide(L)'
;MLVRFIIGIVFINCYNTCLAQTFLCGFQVNYQDYSYRTVQIGDQCWFAENLQATMNNLGEEIQIKQDKTEWAESLLEPAITFPSDIYRDKYGVLYNYNAVLSDNICPAGWHVPNINEWATLANHLGGWEVSGYMMKSKKGWASPLAQTFLCGFQVNYQDYSY
;
A
#
# COMPACT_ATOMS: atom_id res chain seq x y z
N MET A 1 8.99 18.13 16.07
CA MET A 1 7.73 18.09 15.29
C MET A 1 7.78 16.84 14.43
N LEU A 2 7.37 15.70 15.00
CA LEU A 2 7.42 14.41 14.32
C LEU A 2 6.22 14.31 13.37
N VAL A 3 6.49 14.47 12.07
CA VAL A 3 5.54 14.12 11.02
C VAL A 3 5.40 12.60 11.08
N ARG A 4 4.32 12.11 11.70
CA ARG A 4 3.97 10.69 11.76
C ARG A 4 3.41 10.33 10.40
N PHE A 5 4.25 9.76 9.54
CA PHE A 5 3.82 9.27 8.23
C PHE A 5 3.00 8.00 8.43
N ILE A 6 1.70 8.08 8.20
CA ILE A 6 0.91 6.90 7.90
C ILE A 6 1.10 6.63 6.41
N ILE A 7 1.86 5.58 6.12
CA ILE A 7 2.19 5.21 4.75
C ILE A 7 1.09 4.27 4.28
N GLY A 8 0.24 4.75 3.36
CA GLY A 8 -0.45 3.85 2.44
C GLY A 8 0.62 3.23 1.55
N ILE A 9 1.03 2.00 1.86
CA ILE A 9 2.11 1.34 1.15
C ILE A 9 1.50 0.75 -0.11
N VAL A 10 1.81 1.36 -1.23
CA VAL A 10 1.59 0.81 -2.56
C VAL A 10 2.89 0.10 -2.93
N PHE A 11 2.92 -1.02 -3.66
CA PHE A 11 4.14 -1.82 -3.92
C PHE A 11 4.46 -1.89 -5.42
N ILE A 12 5.74 -2.03 -5.79
CA ILE A 12 6.22 -2.18 -7.19
C ILE A 12 6.90 -3.53 -7.37
N ASN A 13 6.98 -4.02 -8.61
CA ASN A 13 7.71 -5.23 -8.96
C ASN A 13 9.17 -4.95 -9.38
N CYS A 14 10.11 -5.77 -8.91
CA CYS A 14 11.53 -5.71 -9.27
C CYS A 14 11.84 -6.69 -10.41
N TYR A 15 12.21 -6.18 -11.59
CA TYR A 15 12.68 -7.02 -12.70
C TYR A 15 14.04 -7.65 -12.34
N ASN A 16 14.06 -8.94 -11.96
CA ASN A 16 15.21 -9.79 -12.24
C ASN A 16 14.83 -11.28 -12.37
N THR A 17 15.47 -11.88 -13.37
CA THR A 17 15.10 -13.11 -14.07
C THR A 17 15.17 -14.40 -13.25
N CYS A 18 14.08 -15.17 -13.24
CA CYS A 18 14.10 -16.64 -13.28
C CYS A 18 12.76 -17.15 -13.86
N LEU A 19 12.79 -18.26 -14.60
CA LEU A 19 11.68 -18.77 -15.42
C LEU A 19 10.37 -18.98 -14.64
N ALA A 20 9.48 -18.01 -14.68
CA ALA A 20 8.05 -18.16 -14.43
C ALA A 20 7.35 -16.98 -15.13
N GLN A 21 6.42 -17.30 -16.03
CA GLN A 21 5.41 -16.44 -16.65
C GLN A 21 5.64 -14.93 -16.47
N THR A 22 6.07 -14.22 -17.52
CA THR A 22 6.20 -12.76 -17.51
C THR A 22 4.89 -12.17 -16.98
N PHE A 23 4.89 -11.78 -15.71
CA PHE A 23 3.72 -11.21 -15.07
C PHE A 23 3.44 -9.90 -15.77
N LEU A 24 2.42 -9.91 -16.64
CA LEU A 24 1.93 -8.70 -17.27
C LEU A 24 1.07 -7.98 -16.25
N CYS A 25 1.39 -6.70 -16.05
CA CYS A 25 0.62 -5.86 -15.17
C CYS A 25 -0.86 -5.85 -15.62
N GLY A 26 -1.79 -5.96 -14.66
CA GLY A 26 -3.22 -6.15 -14.92
C GLY A 26 -3.73 -7.56 -14.58
N PHE A 27 -2.85 -8.55 -14.38
CA PHE A 27 -3.24 -9.82 -13.78
C PHE A 27 -3.40 -9.71 -12.25
N GLN A 28 -4.21 -10.60 -11.69
CA GLN A 28 -4.37 -10.71 -10.24
C GLN A 28 -3.14 -11.39 -9.62
N VAL A 29 -2.79 -10.96 -8.41
CA VAL A 29 -1.75 -11.55 -7.58
C VAL A 29 -2.42 -12.17 -6.36
N ASN A 30 -2.24 -13.47 -6.16
CA ASN A 30 -2.74 -14.15 -4.98
C ASN A 30 -1.68 -14.11 -3.89
N TYR A 31 -2.04 -13.62 -2.71
CA TYR A 31 -1.15 -13.59 -1.55
C TYR A 31 -1.96 -13.61 -0.25
N GLN A 32 -1.61 -14.53 0.66
CA GLN A 32 -2.29 -14.74 1.95
C GLN A 32 -3.83 -14.80 1.82
N ASP A 33 -4.30 -15.74 1.00
CA ASP A 33 -5.73 -15.99 0.73
C ASP A 33 -6.52 -14.79 0.17
N TYR A 34 -5.81 -13.80 -0.36
CA TYR A 34 -6.41 -12.65 -1.02
C TYR A 34 -5.89 -12.46 -2.44
N SER A 35 -6.80 -12.12 -3.35
CA SER A 35 -6.51 -11.86 -4.75
C SER A 35 -6.48 -10.37 -5.02
N TYR A 36 -5.29 -9.79 -5.07
CA TYR A 36 -5.08 -8.38 -5.33
C TYR A 36 -5.13 -8.07 -6.82
N ARG A 37 -5.80 -6.98 -7.20
CA ARG A 37 -5.69 -6.45 -8.56
C ARG A 37 -4.43 -5.62 -8.70
N THR A 38 -3.91 -5.59 -9.92
CA THR A 38 -2.76 -4.76 -10.27
C THR A 38 -3.12 -3.81 -11.39
N VAL A 39 -2.41 -2.68 -11.44
CA VAL A 39 -2.61 -1.64 -12.45
C VAL A 39 -1.27 -1.15 -12.94
N GLN A 40 -1.17 -0.99 -14.26
CA GLN A 40 0.02 -0.44 -14.89
C GLN A 40 -0.08 1.08 -14.91
N ILE A 41 0.98 1.75 -14.45
CA ILE A 41 1.13 3.20 -14.56
C ILE A 41 2.52 3.49 -15.10
N GLY A 42 2.58 4.04 -16.31
CA GLY A 42 3.82 4.09 -17.08
C GLY A 42 4.42 2.70 -17.26
N ASP A 43 5.68 2.57 -16.86
CA ASP A 43 6.43 1.31 -16.93
C ASP A 43 6.41 0.53 -15.59
N GLN A 44 5.71 1.04 -14.58
CA GLN A 44 5.61 0.45 -13.25
C GLN A 44 4.29 -0.28 -13.07
N CYS A 45 4.33 -1.42 -12.37
CA CYS A 45 3.15 -2.15 -11.96
C CYS A 45 2.90 -1.97 -10.48
N TRP A 46 1.65 -1.67 -10.13
CA TRP A 46 1.25 -1.34 -8.78
C TRP A 46 0.06 -2.18 -8.34
N PHE A 47 -0.08 -2.44 -7.04
CA PHE A 47 -1.36 -2.89 -6.51
C PHE A 47 -2.41 -1.79 -6.66
N ALA A 48 -3.62 -2.17 -7.09
CA ALA A 48 -4.75 -1.26 -7.19
C ALA A 48 -5.46 -1.02 -5.85
N GLU A 49 -5.02 -1.71 -4.80
CA GLU A 49 -5.60 -1.74 -3.46
C GLU A 49 -4.48 -1.95 -2.43
N ASN A 50 -4.74 -1.59 -1.16
CA ASN A 50 -3.74 -1.72 -0.11
C ASN A 50 -3.48 -3.19 0.23
N LEU A 51 -2.23 -3.50 0.55
CA LEU A 51 -1.85 -4.83 1.04
C LEU A 51 -2.53 -5.11 2.39
N GLN A 52 -3.08 -6.32 2.57
CA GLN A 52 -3.74 -6.76 3.80
C GLN A 52 -3.04 -7.98 4.43
N ALA A 53 -1.72 -8.08 4.23
CA ALA A 53 -0.88 -9.12 4.79
C ALA A 53 -0.85 -9.05 6.32
N THR A 54 -1.08 -10.20 6.95
CA THR A 54 -0.98 -10.39 8.40
C THR A 54 0.23 -11.23 8.79
N MET A 55 0.89 -11.85 7.81
CA MET A 55 2.16 -12.54 7.98
C MET A 55 3.26 -11.85 7.18
N ASN A 56 4.51 -12.05 7.60
CA ASN A 56 5.67 -11.75 6.77
C ASN A 56 5.91 -12.89 5.75
N ASN A 57 6.86 -12.70 4.84
CA ASN A 57 7.25 -13.61 3.76
C ASN A 57 7.97 -14.87 4.30
N LEU A 58 8.33 -14.88 5.59
CA LEU A 58 8.84 -16.04 6.32
C LEU A 58 7.71 -16.86 6.96
N GLY A 59 6.46 -16.40 6.87
CA GLY A 59 5.29 -17.05 7.47
C GLY A 59 5.08 -16.74 8.95
N GLU A 60 5.74 -15.71 9.47
CA GLU A 60 5.58 -15.27 10.86
C GLU A 60 4.47 -14.23 10.96
N GLU A 61 3.61 -14.35 11.96
CA GLU A 61 2.52 -13.40 12.20
C GLU A 61 3.07 -12.03 12.63
N ILE A 62 2.51 -10.98 12.01
CA ILE A 62 2.76 -9.60 12.40
C ILE A 62 1.79 -9.24 13.52
N GLN A 63 2.29 -8.60 14.58
CA GLN A 63 1.45 -8.29 15.74
C GLN A 63 0.32 -7.31 15.38
N ILE A 64 -0.91 -7.65 15.74
CA ILE A 64 -2.06 -6.75 15.59
C ILE A 64 -2.16 -5.88 16.85
N LYS A 65 -2.16 -4.55 16.68
CA LYS A 65 -2.29 -3.57 17.77
C LYS A 65 -3.55 -2.73 17.55
N GLN A 66 -4.67 -3.15 18.14
CA GLN A 66 -5.95 -2.44 17.99
C GLN A 66 -6.10 -1.29 19.01
N ASP A 67 -5.45 -1.39 20.17
CA ASP A 67 -5.44 -0.32 21.15
C ASP A 67 -4.52 0.83 20.68
N LYS A 68 -5.01 2.06 20.82
CA LYS A 68 -4.31 3.26 20.36
C LYS A 68 -3.00 3.50 21.11
N THR A 69 -2.98 3.18 22.40
CA THR A 69 -1.80 3.32 23.25
C THR A 69 -0.76 2.28 22.86
N GLU A 70 -1.17 1.01 22.72
CA GLU A 70 -0.29 -0.06 22.27
C GLU A 70 0.29 0.20 20.87
N TRP A 71 -0.52 0.73 19.95
CA TRP A 71 -0.05 1.13 18.62
C TRP A 71 0.99 2.25 18.70
N ALA A 72 0.75 3.27 19.53
CA ALA A 72 1.67 4.38 19.72
C ALA A 72 3.00 3.96 20.38
N GLU A 73 2.97 2.91 21.20
CA GLU A 73 4.14 2.35 21.90
C GLU A 73 4.86 1.27 21.09
N SER A 74 4.26 0.76 20.01
CA SER A 74 4.85 -0.23 19.10
C SER A 74 5.91 0.40 18.18
N LEU A 75 7.02 0.82 18.79
CA LEU A 75 8.11 1.55 18.15
C LEU A 75 9.26 0.67 17.68
N LEU A 76 9.36 -0.57 18.16
CA LEU A 76 10.52 -1.45 17.95
C LEU A 76 10.21 -2.70 17.12
N GLU A 77 8.95 -3.15 17.10
CA GLU A 77 8.57 -4.40 16.44
C GLU A 77 7.64 -4.14 15.24
N PRO A 78 7.63 -4.99 14.22
CA PRO A 78 6.61 -4.98 13.17
C PRO A 78 5.20 -5.10 13.76
N ALA A 79 4.32 -4.18 13.38
CA ALA A 79 2.93 -4.21 13.80
C ALA A 79 1.98 -3.74 12.70
N ILE A 80 0.75 -4.25 12.77
CA ILE A 80 -0.38 -3.82 11.95
C ILE A 80 -1.54 -3.32 12.82
N THR A 81 -2.37 -2.45 12.26
CA THR A 81 -3.59 -2.00 12.91
C THR A 81 -4.71 -1.75 11.90
N PHE A 82 -5.95 -1.90 12.37
CA PHE A 82 -7.17 -1.59 11.63
C PHE A 82 -8.32 -1.35 12.63
N PRO A 83 -9.22 -0.37 12.41
CA PRO A 83 -10.25 -0.01 13.40
C PRO A 83 -11.29 -1.10 13.68
N SER A 84 -11.64 -1.89 12.65
CA SER A 84 -12.49 -3.07 12.76
C SER A 84 -12.34 -3.93 11.50
N ASP A 85 -12.86 -5.16 11.53
CA ASP A 85 -12.86 -6.05 10.36
C ASP A 85 -13.54 -5.40 9.14
N ILE A 86 -14.59 -4.59 9.35
CA ILE A 86 -15.27 -3.87 8.27
C ILE A 86 -14.33 -2.88 7.57
N TYR A 87 -13.46 -2.19 8.34
CA TYR A 87 -12.46 -1.29 7.77
C TYR A 87 -11.32 -2.06 7.11
N ARG A 88 -10.89 -3.17 7.73
CA ARG A 88 -9.89 -4.07 7.15
C ARG A 88 -10.32 -4.58 5.78
N ASP A 89 -11.52 -5.11 5.67
CA ASP A 89 -12.01 -5.71 4.42
C ASP A 89 -12.23 -4.67 3.32
N LYS A 90 -12.43 -3.40 3.70
CA LYS A 90 -12.66 -2.29 2.75
C LYS A 90 -11.39 -1.57 2.32
N TYR A 91 -10.42 -1.42 3.21
CA TYR A 91 -9.28 -0.53 3.02
C TYR A 91 -7.92 -1.18 3.34
N GLY A 92 -7.91 -2.43 3.79
CA GLY A 92 -6.71 -3.15 4.22
C GLY A 92 -6.27 -2.80 5.64
N VAL A 93 -5.00 -3.03 5.92
CA VAL A 93 -4.39 -2.76 7.23
C VAL A 93 -3.39 -1.61 7.11
N LEU A 94 -3.14 -0.95 8.25
CA LEU A 94 -2.00 -0.05 8.38
C LEU A 94 -0.81 -0.79 8.94
N TYR A 95 0.36 -0.52 8.39
CA TYR A 95 1.63 -1.07 8.86
C TYR A 95 2.42 0.04 9.54
N ASN A 96 3.10 -0.30 10.64
CA ASN A 96 4.05 0.63 11.24
C ASN A 96 5.36 0.66 10.43
N TYR A 97 6.20 1.64 10.72
CA TYR A 97 7.48 1.82 10.04
C TYR A 97 8.36 0.58 10.06
N ASN A 98 8.40 -0.17 11.17
CA ASN A 98 9.23 -1.38 11.29
C ASN A 98 8.73 -2.52 10.39
N ALA A 99 7.41 -2.70 10.27
CA ALA A 99 6.84 -3.68 9.35
C ALA A 99 7.23 -3.36 7.89
N VAL A 100 7.20 -2.09 7.50
CA VAL A 100 7.61 -1.64 6.15
C VAL A 100 9.09 -1.85 5.92
N LEU A 101 9.94 -1.42 6.86
CA LEU A 101 11.40 -1.48 6.73
C LEU A 101 11.93 -2.89 6.58
N SER A 102 11.24 -3.87 7.15
CA SER A 102 11.66 -5.27 7.06
C SER A 102 11.67 -5.77 5.62
N ASP A 103 10.94 -5.12 4.70
CA ASP A 103 10.64 -5.54 3.31
C ASP A 103 10.14 -6.99 3.21
N ASN A 104 9.74 -7.56 4.35
CA ASN A 104 9.33 -8.94 4.47
C ASN A 104 7.82 -9.07 4.42
N ILE A 105 7.06 -8.05 4.03
CA ILE A 105 5.59 -8.13 4.00
C ILE A 105 5.05 -8.45 2.60
N CYS A 106 5.87 -8.30 1.58
CA CYS A 106 5.46 -8.34 0.18
C CYS A 106 5.44 -9.78 -0.37
N PRO A 107 4.49 -10.11 -1.28
CA PRO A 107 4.61 -11.32 -2.08
C PRO A 107 5.89 -11.33 -2.91
N ALA A 108 6.38 -12.52 -3.27
CA ALA A 108 7.58 -12.66 -4.08
C ALA A 108 7.50 -11.86 -5.38
N GLY A 109 8.56 -11.12 -5.69
CA GLY A 109 8.62 -10.22 -6.85
C GLY A 109 7.98 -8.85 -6.63
N TRP A 110 7.38 -8.58 -5.48
CA TRP A 110 6.87 -7.26 -5.10
C TRP A 110 7.70 -6.69 -3.94
N HIS A 111 7.83 -5.37 -3.87
CA HIS A 111 8.58 -4.69 -2.83
C HIS A 111 7.98 -3.33 -2.48
N VAL A 112 8.31 -2.83 -1.29
CA VAL A 112 7.92 -1.48 -0.86
C VAL A 112 8.62 -0.45 -1.77
N PRO A 113 7.91 0.46 -2.45
CA PRO A 113 8.51 1.36 -3.40
C PRO A 113 9.41 2.34 -2.69
N ASN A 114 10.58 2.51 -3.27
CA ASN A 114 11.50 3.53 -2.83
C ASN A 114 11.09 4.92 -3.36
N ILE A 115 11.82 5.94 -2.93
CA ILE A 115 11.53 7.33 -3.32
C ILE A 115 11.64 7.59 -4.83
N ASN A 116 12.55 6.91 -5.54
CA ASN A 116 12.71 7.07 -6.99
C ASN A 116 11.53 6.47 -7.74
N GLU A 117 11.03 5.36 -7.24
CA GLU A 117 9.85 4.69 -7.76
C GLU A 117 8.58 5.51 -7.58
N TRP A 118 8.42 6.13 -6.42
CA TRP A 118 7.38 7.13 -6.19
C TRP A 118 7.55 8.36 -7.10
N ALA A 119 8.78 8.81 -7.34
CA ALA A 119 9.07 9.92 -8.24
C ALA A 119 8.68 9.60 -9.68
N THR A 120 8.99 8.39 -10.17
CA THR A 120 8.59 7.93 -11.50
C THR A 120 7.07 7.95 -11.67
N LEU A 121 6.33 7.42 -10.69
CA LEU A 121 4.87 7.46 -10.68
C LEU A 121 4.35 8.90 -10.67
N ALA A 122 4.88 9.74 -9.78
CA ALA A 122 4.46 11.14 -9.70
C ALA A 122 4.69 11.87 -11.02
N ASN A 123 5.85 11.71 -11.63
CA ASN A 123 6.18 12.31 -12.93
C ASN A 123 5.25 11.81 -14.04
N HIS A 124 4.93 10.52 -14.07
CA HIS A 124 3.98 9.97 -15.04
C HIS A 124 2.57 10.57 -14.89
N LEU A 125 2.17 10.90 -13.65
CA LEU A 125 0.88 11.52 -13.35
C LEU A 125 0.89 13.07 -13.43
N GLY A 126 1.93 13.68 -13.99
CA GLY A 126 2.01 15.14 -14.18
C GLY A 126 2.75 15.89 -13.06
N GLY A 127 3.55 15.20 -12.25
CA GLY A 127 4.38 15.77 -11.18
C GLY A 127 3.74 15.68 -9.79
N TRP A 128 4.55 15.91 -8.75
CA TRP A 128 4.16 15.77 -7.33
C TRP A 128 2.96 16.62 -6.91
N GLU A 129 2.77 17.79 -7.52
CA GLU A 129 1.66 18.68 -7.20
C GLU A 129 0.31 18.13 -7.67
N VAL A 130 0.31 17.33 -8.74
CA VAL A 130 -0.91 16.82 -9.39
C VAL A 130 -1.14 15.35 -9.06
N SER A 131 -0.08 14.57 -8.89
CA SER A 131 -0.13 13.12 -8.74
C SER A 131 -1.01 12.67 -7.57
N GLY A 132 -0.94 13.37 -6.43
CA GLY A 132 -1.79 13.09 -5.27
C GLY A 132 -3.29 13.29 -5.55
N TYR A 133 -3.68 14.16 -6.49
CA TYR A 133 -5.07 14.28 -6.93
C TYR A 133 -5.49 13.16 -7.88
N MET A 134 -4.57 12.72 -8.73
CA MET A 134 -4.79 11.65 -9.72
C MET A 134 -4.90 10.26 -9.08
N MET A 135 -4.31 10.08 -7.90
CA MET A 135 -4.35 8.82 -7.13
C MET A 135 -5.52 8.71 -6.15
N LYS A 136 -6.31 9.78 -5.96
CA LYS A 136 -7.45 9.75 -5.04
C LYS A 136 -8.59 8.95 -5.64
N SER A 137 -9.24 8.15 -4.79
CA SER A 137 -10.48 7.48 -5.15
C SER A 137 -11.61 8.51 -5.35
N LYS A 138 -12.54 8.21 -6.27
CA LYS A 138 -13.71 9.05 -6.60
C LYS A 138 -14.72 9.27 -5.45
N LYS A 139 -14.60 8.49 -4.36
CA LYS A 139 -15.53 8.45 -3.23
C LYS A 139 -14.73 8.23 -1.95
N GLY A 140 -15.12 8.90 -0.86
CA GLY A 140 -14.48 8.76 0.46
C GLY A 140 -13.51 9.87 0.84
N TRP A 141 -13.26 10.84 -0.06
CA TRP A 141 -12.47 12.05 0.24
C TRP A 141 -13.36 13.30 0.33
N ALA A 142 -13.21 14.08 1.39
CA ALA A 142 -14.01 15.29 1.65
C ALA A 142 -13.58 16.55 0.81
N SER A 143 -13.08 16.38 -0.43
CA SER A 143 -12.57 17.51 -1.23
C SER A 143 -13.50 17.88 -2.41
N PRO A 144 -13.72 19.19 -2.67
CA PRO A 144 -14.61 19.69 -3.73
C PRO A 144 -13.97 19.74 -5.14
N LEU A 145 -12.72 19.31 -5.34
CA LEU A 145 -12.08 19.38 -6.65
C LEU A 145 -12.25 18.07 -7.42
N ALA A 146 -12.64 18.18 -8.70
CA ALA A 146 -13.05 17.11 -9.59
C ALA A 146 -12.03 15.95 -9.63
N GLN A 147 -12.50 14.76 -9.29
CA GLN A 147 -11.67 13.58 -9.03
C GLN A 147 -11.54 12.74 -10.30
N THR A 148 -10.39 12.83 -10.96
CA THR A 148 -10.10 12.05 -12.18
C THR A 148 -9.53 10.69 -11.81
N PHE A 149 -10.42 9.70 -11.76
CA PHE A 149 -10.13 8.28 -11.58
C PHE A 149 -9.40 7.72 -12.80
N LEU A 150 -8.16 8.15 -13.02
CA LEU A 150 -7.38 7.74 -14.19
C LEU A 150 -6.57 6.46 -13.92
N CYS A 151 -6.27 6.13 -12.67
CA CYS A 151 -5.37 5.02 -12.35
C CYS A 151 -5.90 3.95 -11.37
N GLY A 152 -7.15 4.03 -10.90
CA GLY A 152 -7.76 2.94 -10.09
C GLY A 152 -7.22 2.76 -8.67
N PHE A 153 -6.33 3.65 -8.21
CA PHE A 153 -5.76 3.64 -6.86
C PHE A 153 -6.76 4.08 -5.78
N GLN A 154 -6.76 3.38 -4.65
CA GLN A 154 -7.50 3.78 -3.45
C GLN A 154 -6.55 4.03 -2.28
N VAL A 155 -6.00 5.24 -2.19
CA VAL A 155 -5.57 5.77 -0.89
C VAL A 155 -6.84 6.36 -0.27
N ASN A 156 -7.25 5.95 0.93
CA ASN A 156 -8.19 6.73 1.75
C ASN A 156 -7.67 6.71 3.18
N TYR A 157 -7.11 7.84 3.60
CA TYR A 157 -6.53 8.01 4.92
C TYR A 157 -7.50 8.63 5.94
N GLN A 158 -8.59 9.27 5.47
CA GLN A 158 -9.44 10.08 6.36
C GLN A 158 -10.20 9.27 7.41
N ASP A 159 -10.42 7.98 7.17
CA ASP A 159 -11.10 7.10 8.13
C ASP A 159 -10.15 6.40 9.12
N TYR A 160 -8.83 6.55 8.95
CA TYR A 160 -7.80 6.00 9.86
C TYR A 160 -7.27 7.03 10.86
N SER A 161 -8.13 7.97 11.27
CA SER A 161 -7.81 8.83 12.41
C SER A 161 -7.90 8.01 13.70
N TYR A 162 -6.77 7.48 14.15
CA TYR A 162 -6.60 7.10 15.55
C TYR A 162 -6.32 8.32 16.40
#